data_AF-A0A3P6SNM4-F1
#
_entry.id   AF-A0A3P6SNM4-F1
#
_cell.length_a   1.000
_cell.length_b   1.000
_cell.length_c   1.000
_cell.angle_alpha   90.00
_cell.angle_beta   90.00
_cell.angle_gamma   90.00
#
_symmetry.space_group_name_H-M   'P 1'
#
loop_
_entity.id
_entity.type
_entity.pdbx_description
1 polymer ?
#
loop_
_entity_poly.entity_id
_entity_poly.type
_entity_poly.pdbx_seq_one_letter_code
_entity_poly.pdbx_strand_id
1 'polypeptide(L)'
;MRMSHVDFMEDTNTVMRHKFLKEWNDDRDALQYPPAEGRYSVYDGNGIFEHLQFIINSYYSLQTDSFASFSYDTQRVPRNKTDVEDPSLTAGIDFASIPFIEICVDRINSVTINNNTYEFDITDVHECMRLNLTAEEVKEIQGETDAVARAIAKRGNFSSDVSNHTEYGKNLFKLGLSFGLRLAL
;
A
#
# COMPACT_ATOMS: atom_id res chain seq x y z
N MET A 1 30.21 -1.37 -14.24
CA MET A 1 29.64 -0.79 -13.00
C MET A 1 28.25 -0.17 -13.17
N ARG A 2 27.78 0.21 -14.39
CA ARG A 2 26.36 0.59 -14.56
C ARG A 2 25.42 -0.62 -14.61
N MET A 3 25.83 -1.70 -15.30
CA MET A 3 25.06 -2.95 -15.41
C MET A 3 24.66 -3.50 -14.04
N SER A 4 25.63 -3.68 -13.13
CA SER A 4 25.38 -4.20 -11.77
C SER A 4 24.41 -3.37 -10.92
N HIS A 5 24.32 -2.05 -11.16
CA HIS A 5 23.35 -1.21 -10.47
C HIS A 5 21.96 -1.33 -11.08
N VAL A 6 21.88 -1.44 -12.41
CA VAL A 6 20.62 -1.65 -13.11
C VAL A 6 20.03 -3.01 -12.76
N ASP A 7 20.83 -4.07 -12.83
CA ASP A 7 20.43 -5.45 -12.49
C ASP A 7 19.88 -5.50 -11.05
N PHE A 8 20.58 -4.86 -10.12
CA PHE A 8 20.14 -4.76 -8.73
C PHE A 8 18.81 -4.02 -8.54
N MET A 9 18.59 -2.92 -9.28
CA MET A 9 17.33 -2.17 -9.20
C MET A 9 16.17 -2.95 -9.81
N GLU A 10 16.44 -3.71 -10.88
CA GLU A 10 15.45 -4.59 -11.53
C GLU A 10 15.08 -5.75 -10.62
N ASP A 11 16.07 -6.46 -10.07
CA ASP A 11 15.87 -7.55 -9.10
C ASP A 11 15.10 -7.06 -7.86
N THR A 12 15.45 -5.87 -7.34
CA THR A 12 14.73 -5.28 -6.21
C THR A 12 13.28 -4.99 -6.57
N ASN A 13 12.99 -4.47 -7.76
CA ASN A 13 11.62 -4.20 -8.20
C ASN A 13 10.80 -5.49 -8.29
N THR A 14 11.39 -6.55 -8.85
CA THR A 14 10.77 -7.88 -8.92
C THR A 14 10.45 -8.40 -7.51
N VAL A 15 11.42 -8.40 -6.60
CA VAL A 15 11.20 -8.84 -5.20
C VAL A 15 10.11 -8.02 -4.51
N MET A 16 10.07 -6.70 -4.72
CA MET A 16 9.03 -5.84 -4.14
C MET A 16 7.64 -6.20 -4.66
N ARG A 17 7.48 -6.52 -5.95
CA ARG A 17 6.20 -6.95 -6.52
C ARG A 17 5.73 -8.27 -5.91
N HIS A 18 6.60 -9.27 -5.86
CA HIS A 18 6.30 -10.56 -5.24
C HIS A 18 5.98 -10.45 -3.74
N LYS A 19 6.59 -9.49 -3.03
CA LYS A 19 6.33 -9.30 -1.59
C LYS A 19 5.02 -8.56 -1.31
N PHE A 20 4.70 -7.52 -2.08
CA PHE A 20 3.59 -6.61 -1.76
C PHE A 20 2.34 -6.78 -2.62
N LEU A 21 2.44 -7.34 -3.82
CA LEU A 21 1.27 -7.55 -4.68
C LEU A 21 0.72 -8.96 -4.49
N LYS A 22 -0.51 -9.06 -4.00
CA LYS A 22 -1.22 -10.34 -3.82
C LYS A 22 -1.35 -11.03 -5.18
N GLU A 23 -1.07 -12.34 -5.23
CA GLU A 23 -1.20 -13.17 -6.45
C GLU A 23 -0.29 -12.70 -7.62
N TRP A 24 0.82 -12.02 -7.32
CA TRP A 24 1.86 -11.80 -8.31
C TRP A 24 2.59 -13.11 -8.62
N ASN A 25 2.67 -13.49 -9.89
CA ASN A 25 3.34 -14.70 -10.37
C ASN A 25 4.54 -14.37 -11.28
N ASP A 26 5.43 -15.34 -11.44
CA ASP A 26 6.62 -15.26 -12.29
C ASP A 26 6.30 -15.12 -13.79
N ASP A 27 5.15 -15.62 -14.23
CA ASP A 27 4.64 -15.42 -15.59
C ASP A 27 4.48 -13.93 -15.98
N ARG A 28 4.30 -13.04 -14.98
CA ARG A 28 4.22 -11.58 -15.19
C ARG A 28 5.58 -10.90 -15.31
N ASP A 29 6.65 -11.57 -14.88
CA ASP A 29 8.03 -11.06 -14.98
C ASP A 29 8.73 -11.57 -16.26
N ALA A 30 8.19 -12.62 -16.88
CA ALA A 30 8.73 -13.17 -18.12
C ALA A 30 8.58 -12.17 -19.30
N LEU A 31 9.70 -11.86 -19.95
CA LEU A 31 9.75 -10.97 -21.12
C LEU A 31 9.30 -11.64 -22.43
N GLN A 32 8.32 -12.55 -22.35
CA GLN A 32 7.86 -13.34 -23.49
C GLN A 32 6.69 -12.65 -24.19
N TYR A 33 6.72 -12.59 -25.53
CA TYR A 33 5.64 -12.03 -26.34
C TYR A 33 4.87 -13.12 -27.10
N PRO A 34 3.53 -13.13 -27.03
CA PRO A 34 2.68 -12.29 -26.19
C PRO A 34 2.81 -12.65 -24.71
N PRO A 35 2.57 -11.71 -23.78
CA PRO A 35 2.58 -12.00 -22.35
C PRO A 35 1.56 -13.09 -22.01
N ALA A 36 1.96 -14.05 -21.18
CA ALA A 36 1.07 -15.12 -20.72
C ALA A 36 -0.04 -14.58 -19.80
N GLU A 37 0.29 -13.56 -19.00
CA GLU A 37 -0.59 -12.92 -18.05
C GLU A 37 -0.90 -11.47 -18.43
N GLY A 38 -2.14 -11.05 -18.16
CA GLY A 38 -2.59 -9.68 -18.41
C GLY A 38 -1.95 -8.65 -17.46
N ARG A 39 -2.32 -7.38 -17.60
CA ARG A 39 -1.91 -6.35 -16.60
C ARG A 39 -2.53 -6.70 -15.24
N TYR A 40 -1.79 -6.44 -14.16
CA TYR A 40 -2.32 -6.62 -12.81
C TYR A 40 -3.49 -5.67 -12.57
N SER A 41 -4.65 -6.23 -12.22
CA SER A 41 -5.90 -5.50 -12.05
C SER A 41 -6.82 -6.22 -11.07
N VAL A 42 -7.64 -5.43 -10.38
CA VAL A 42 -8.68 -5.90 -9.46
C VAL A 42 -10.01 -5.36 -9.98
N TYR A 43 -11.02 -6.22 -10.10
CA TYR A 43 -12.30 -5.87 -10.70
C TYR A 43 -13.44 -5.76 -9.69
N ASP A 44 -13.25 -6.28 -8.48
CA ASP A 44 -14.25 -6.27 -7.41
C ASP A 44 -13.91 -5.24 -6.34
N GLY A 45 -14.93 -4.51 -5.87
CA GLY A 45 -14.76 -3.53 -4.78
C GLY A 45 -14.21 -4.16 -3.50
N ASN A 46 -14.68 -5.37 -3.16
CA ASN A 46 -14.16 -6.13 -2.03
C ASN A 46 -12.72 -6.61 -2.27
N GLY A 47 -12.39 -6.97 -3.52
CA GLY A 47 -11.04 -7.35 -3.90
C GLY A 47 -10.02 -6.26 -3.57
N ILE A 48 -10.35 -4.98 -3.78
CA ILE A 48 -9.43 -3.88 -3.47
C ILE A 48 -8.99 -3.93 -2.00
N PHE A 49 -9.92 -4.21 -1.08
CA PHE A 49 -9.60 -4.33 0.35
C PHE A 49 -8.77 -5.57 0.68
N GLU A 50 -8.99 -6.70 0.01
CA GLU A 50 -8.13 -7.89 0.17
C GLU A 50 -6.69 -7.61 -0.27
N HIS A 51 -6.52 -6.93 -1.41
CA HIS A 51 -5.21 -6.57 -1.90
C HIS A 51 -4.51 -5.54 -0.98
N LEU A 52 -5.26 -4.58 -0.41
CA LEU A 52 -4.74 -3.65 0.61
C LEU A 52 -4.36 -4.36 1.90
N GLN A 53 -5.19 -5.32 2.36
CA GLN A 53 -4.91 -6.14 3.53
C GLN A 53 -3.58 -6.88 3.35
N PHE A 54 -3.37 -7.48 2.18
CA PHE A 54 -2.13 -8.17 1.85
C PHE A 54 -0.92 -7.23 1.91
N ILE A 55 -1.00 -6.03 1.33
CA ILE A 55 0.08 -5.03 1.39
C ILE A 55 0.40 -4.65 2.83
N ILE A 56 -0.62 -4.34 3.64
CA ILE A 56 -0.45 -3.96 5.05
C ILE A 56 0.20 -5.11 5.83
N ASN A 57 -0.27 -6.33 5.63
CA ASN A 57 0.30 -7.51 6.28
C ASN A 57 1.76 -7.74 5.87
N SER A 58 2.07 -7.67 4.58
CA SER A 58 3.44 -7.79 4.06
C SER A 58 4.36 -6.69 4.59
N TYR A 59 3.83 -5.46 4.78
CA TYR A 59 4.59 -4.36 5.35
C TYR A 59 4.94 -4.62 6.81
N TYR A 60 3.96 -4.93 7.67
CA TYR A 60 4.22 -5.13 9.11
C TYR A 60 4.90 -6.47 9.43
N SER A 61 4.85 -7.47 8.53
CA SER A 61 5.56 -8.75 8.67
C SER A 61 6.99 -8.71 8.10
N LEU A 62 7.48 -7.56 7.62
CA LEU A 62 8.79 -7.42 7.00
C LEU A 62 9.94 -7.91 7.90
N GLN A 63 9.84 -7.70 9.21
CA GLN A 63 10.87 -8.14 10.17
C GLN A 63 10.92 -9.67 10.33
N THR A 64 9.83 -10.38 10.08
CA THR A 64 9.70 -11.81 10.34
C THR A 64 9.72 -12.67 9.09
N ASP A 65 9.29 -12.12 7.96
CA ASP A 65 8.98 -12.86 6.72
C ASP A 65 9.73 -12.30 5.49
N SER A 66 10.82 -11.55 5.69
CA SER A 66 11.64 -11.06 4.58
C SER A 66 12.92 -11.87 4.43
N PHE A 67 13.15 -12.43 3.24
CA PHE A 67 14.43 -13.06 2.87
C PHE A 67 15.51 -12.03 2.51
N ALA A 68 15.09 -10.86 2.02
CA ALA A 68 15.98 -9.78 1.62
C ALA A 68 16.21 -8.79 2.77
N SER A 69 17.38 -8.16 2.77
CA SER A 69 17.85 -7.19 3.77
C SER A 69 17.12 -5.84 3.66
N PHE A 70 15.80 -5.85 3.86
CA PHE A 70 14.98 -4.66 3.96
C PHE A 70 14.78 -4.26 5.41
N SER A 71 14.81 -2.96 5.67
CA SER A 71 14.53 -2.37 6.98
C SER A 71 13.60 -1.17 6.79
N TYR A 72 12.89 -0.78 7.84
CA TYR A 72 12.07 0.43 7.79
C TYR A 72 12.94 1.69 7.78
N ASP A 73 12.51 2.72 7.05
CA ASP A 73 13.16 4.03 7.11
C ASP A 73 12.74 4.81 8.38
N THR A 74 13.37 4.49 9.51
CA THR A 74 13.07 5.10 10.82
C THR A 74 13.65 6.51 10.98
N GLN A 75 14.41 7.03 9.99
CA GLN A 75 15.08 8.33 10.08
C GLN A 75 14.11 9.54 10.10
N ARG A 76 12.82 9.31 9.81
CA ARG A 76 11.79 10.35 9.84
C ARG A 76 11.23 10.63 11.24
N VAL A 77 11.46 9.78 12.23
CA VAL A 77 11.14 10.11 13.63
C VAL A 77 12.28 10.98 14.16
N PRO A 78 12.02 12.20 14.69
CA PRO A 78 13.08 13.02 15.27
C PRO A 78 13.74 12.25 16.42
N ARG A 79 14.91 11.66 16.15
CA ARG A 79 15.75 11.09 17.19
C ARG A 79 16.18 12.22 18.12
N ASN A 80 15.83 12.12 19.39
CA ASN A 80 16.54 12.87 20.42
C ASN A 80 18.02 12.44 20.32
N LYS A 81 18.92 13.43 20.24
CA LYS A 81 20.34 13.31 19.84
C LYS A 81 21.23 12.42 20.74
N THR A 82 20.66 11.56 21.58
CA THR A 82 21.39 10.75 22.57
C THR A 82 21.55 9.28 22.20
N ASP A 83 20.83 8.75 21.21
CA ASP A 83 20.98 7.35 20.77
C ASP A 83 22.02 7.26 19.64
N VAL A 84 23.27 7.06 20.06
CA VAL A 84 24.47 6.90 19.20
C VAL A 84 24.59 5.49 18.60
N GLU A 85 23.61 4.62 18.82
CA GLU A 85 23.62 3.27 18.23
C GLU A 85 22.71 3.24 17.00
N ASP A 86 23.33 3.08 15.83
CA ASP A 86 22.65 2.52 14.66
C ASP A 86 22.11 1.15 15.11
N PRO A 87 20.78 0.98 15.21
CA PRO A 87 20.25 -0.31 15.62
C PRO A 87 20.67 -1.28 14.51
N SER A 88 21.38 -2.32 14.92
CA SER A 88 21.73 -3.44 14.04
C SER A 88 20.53 -3.79 13.18
N LEU A 89 20.78 -4.08 11.90
CA LEU A 89 19.76 -4.53 10.94
C LEU A 89 19.00 -5.79 11.39
N THR A 90 19.49 -6.45 12.44
CA THR A 90 18.95 -7.64 13.08
C THR A 90 18.26 -7.36 14.43
N ALA A 91 18.34 -6.13 14.95
CA ALA A 91 17.63 -5.74 16.17
C ALA A 91 16.18 -5.44 15.79
N GLY A 92 15.24 -6.18 16.40
CA GLY A 92 13.81 -5.96 16.17
C GLY A 92 13.46 -4.48 16.34
N ILE A 93 12.86 -3.90 15.31
CA ILE A 93 12.45 -2.49 15.30
C ILE A 93 11.16 -2.40 16.12
N ASP A 94 11.14 -1.53 17.12
CA ASP A 94 9.95 -1.33 17.95
C ASP A 94 8.78 -0.87 17.08
N PHE A 95 7.58 -1.39 17.36
CA PHE A 95 6.39 -1.13 16.54
C PHE A 95 6.07 0.37 16.45
N ALA A 96 6.28 1.11 17.54
CA ALA A 96 6.05 2.56 17.57
C ALA A 96 7.02 3.36 16.69
N SER A 97 8.16 2.76 16.31
CA SER A 97 9.15 3.38 15.43
C SER A 97 8.94 3.05 13.94
N ILE A 98 8.00 2.16 13.62
CA ILE A 98 7.66 1.83 12.24
C ILE A 98 6.95 3.03 11.59
N PRO A 99 7.44 3.53 10.45
CA PRO A 99 6.79 4.62 9.72
C PRO A 99 5.35 4.25 9.32
N PHE A 100 4.46 5.25 9.38
CA PHE A 100 3.08 5.05 8.93
C PHE A 100 3.01 4.89 7.41
N ILE A 101 2.14 3.99 6.96
CA ILE A 101 1.76 3.89 5.55
C ILE A 101 0.94 5.13 5.20
N GLU A 102 1.21 5.75 4.06
CA GLU A 102 0.42 6.86 3.53
C GLU A 102 -0.45 6.35 2.37
N ILE A 103 -1.75 6.58 2.46
CA ILE A 103 -2.71 6.30 1.40
C ILE A 103 -3.12 7.62 0.77
N CYS A 104 -3.03 7.71 -0.54
CA CYS A 104 -3.48 8.86 -1.32
C CYS A 104 -4.57 8.43 -2.31
N VAL A 105 -5.53 9.31 -2.52
CA VAL A 105 -6.66 9.10 -3.44
C VAL A 105 -6.68 10.27 -4.39
N ASP A 106 -6.58 9.98 -5.68
CA ASP A 106 -6.88 10.93 -6.75
C ASP A 106 -8.29 10.63 -7.26
N ARG A 107 -9.20 11.60 -7.21
CA ARG A 107 -10.58 11.44 -7.72
C ARG A 107 -11.08 12.73 -8.37
N ILE A 108 -12.14 12.60 -9.16
CA ILE A 108 -12.97 13.76 -9.54
C ILE A 108 -13.82 14.21 -8.33
N ASN A 109 -14.12 15.49 -8.25
CA ASN A 109 -14.80 16.09 -7.10
C ASN A 109 -16.22 15.53 -6.86
N SER A 110 -17.06 15.46 -7.91
CA SER A 110 -18.40 14.86 -7.77
C SER A 110 -19.03 14.42 -9.09
N VAL A 111 -19.96 13.47 -9.00
CA VAL A 111 -20.87 13.09 -10.08
C VAL A 111 -22.30 13.18 -9.56
N THR A 112 -23.07 14.11 -10.11
CA THR A 112 -24.49 14.24 -9.78
C THR A 112 -25.34 13.60 -10.88
N ILE A 113 -26.34 12.82 -10.46
CA ILE A 113 -27.21 12.07 -11.35
C ILE A 113 -28.58 12.75 -11.32
N ASN A 114 -28.89 13.49 -12.38
CA ASN A 114 -30.15 14.20 -12.54
C ASN A 114 -30.99 13.52 -13.62
N ASN A 115 -31.88 12.61 -13.21
CA ASN A 115 -32.90 11.96 -14.07
C ASN A 115 -32.43 11.70 -15.53
N ASN A 116 -31.52 10.73 -15.70
CA ASN A 116 -30.85 10.32 -16.95
C ASN A 116 -29.75 11.26 -17.49
N THR A 117 -29.40 12.33 -16.78
CA THR A 117 -28.21 13.13 -17.06
C THR A 117 -27.18 12.99 -15.96
N TYR A 118 -25.90 12.99 -16.36
CA TYR A 118 -24.76 12.98 -15.48
C TYR A 118 -24.07 14.33 -15.60
N GLU A 119 -23.89 15.00 -14.46
CA GLU A 119 -23.09 16.21 -14.36
C GLU A 119 -21.83 15.88 -13.56
N PHE A 120 -20.70 16.00 -14.23
CA PHE A 120 -19.37 15.70 -13.68
C PHE A 120 -18.69 16.99 -13.29
N ASP A 121 -18.31 17.10 -12.02
CA ASP A 121 -17.31 18.07 -11.60
C ASP A 121 -15.93 17.41 -11.73
N ILE A 122 -15.25 17.72 -12.84
CA ILE A 122 -13.94 17.16 -13.20
C ILE A 122 -12.77 17.83 -12.48
N THR A 123 -13.03 18.64 -11.45
CA THR A 123 -11.94 19.18 -10.63
C THR A 123 -11.22 18.04 -9.91
N ASP A 124 -9.90 17.98 -10.08
CA ASP A 124 -9.05 16.95 -9.49
C ASP A 124 -8.93 17.19 -7.98
N VAL A 125 -9.25 16.15 -7.21
CA VAL A 125 -9.11 16.11 -5.76
C VAL A 125 -8.03 15.10 -5.41
N HIS A 126 -6.98 15.56 -4.74
CA HIS A 126 -5.89 14.74 -4.22
C HIS A 126 -5.92 14.78 -2.68
N GLU A 127 -6.25 13.66 -2.07
CA GLU A 127 -6.35 13.53 -0.61
C GLU A 127 -5.39 12.44 -0.12
N CYS A 128 -4.52 12.77 0.83
CA CYS A 128 -3.64 11.78 1.47
C CYS A 128 -3.93 11.66 2.96
N MET A 129 -3.81 10.44 3.47
CA MET A 129 -4.00 10.10 4.87
C MET A 129 -2.91 9.15 5.34
N ARG A 130 -2.43 9.35 6.57
CA ARG A 130 -1.46 8.45 7.19
C ARG A 130 -2.17 7.42 8.05
N LEU A 131 -1.92 6.15 7.78
CA LEU A 131 -2.37 5.02 8.55
C LEU A 131 -1.49 4.85 9.80
N ASN A 132 -1.85 5.58 10.85
CA ASN A 132 -1.31 5.33 12.19
C ASN A 132 -2.01 4.12 12.81
N LEU A 133 -1.64 2.92 12.36
CA LEU A 133 -2.19 1.64 12.84
C LEU A 133 -1.52 1.22 14.13
N THR A 134 -2.30 0.70 15.07
CA THR A 134 -1.81 0.06 16.29
C THR A 134 -1.50 -1.42 16.06
N ALA A 135 -0.69 -2.04 16.93
CA ALA A 135 -0.37 -3.46 16.83
C ALA A 135 -1.62 -4.36 16.90
N GLU A 136 -2.63 -3.94 17.66
CA GLU A 136 -3.92 -4.62 17.76
C GLU A 136 -4.69 -4.54 16.44
N GLU A 137 -4.78 -3.35 15.83
CA GLU A 137 -5.44 -3.17 14.53
C GLU A 137 -4.72 -3.96 13.41
N VAL A 138 -3.38 -4.02 13.43
CA VAL A 138 -2.64 -4.85 12.47
C VAL A 138 -2.98 -6.32 12.62
N LYS A 139 -3.11 -6.81 13.86
CA LYS A 139 -3.51 -8.19 14.13
C LYS A 139 -4.95 -8.49 13.69
N GLU A 140 -5.86 -7.54 13.85
CA GLU A 140 -7.23 -7.64 13.33
C GLU A 140 -7.24 -7.69 11.80
N ILE A 141 -6.46 -6.81 11.15
CA ILE A 141 -6.29 -6.78 9.70
C ILE A 141 -5.70 -8.09 9.17
N GLN A 142 -4.85 -8.79 9.94
CA GLN A 142 -4.36 -10.11 9.54
C GLN A 142 -5.45 -11.18 9.53
N GLY A 143 -6.47 -11.05 10.37
CA GLY A 143 -7.56 -12.03 10.49
C GLY A 143 -8.77 -11.76 9.60
N GLU A 144 -9.07 -10.50 9.31
CA GLU A 144 -10.33 -10.09 8.67
C GLU A 144 -10.10 -9.00 7.62
N THR A 145 -10.65 -9.19 6.41
CA THR A 145 -10.60 -8.23 5.29
C THR A 145 -11.27 -6.90 5.65
N ASP A 146 -12.42 -6.98 6.33
CA ASP A 146 -13.27 -5.83 6.63
C ASP A 146 -12.63 -4.89 7.66
N ALA A 147 -11.64 -5.39 8.43
CA ALA A 147 -10.87 -4.58 9.36
C ALA A 147 -10.09 -3.46 8.65
N VAL A 148 -9.67 -3.66 7.39
CA VAL A 148 -9.01 -2.63 6.59
C VAL A 148 -9.96 -1.46 6.32
N ALA A 149 -11.19 -1.77 5.87
CA ALA A 149 -12.20 -0.76 5.61
C ALA A 149 -12.52 0.04 6.89
N ARG A 150 -12.68 -0.64 8.04
CA ARG A 150 -12.90 0.02 9.35
C ARG A 150 -11.72 0.90 9.77
N ALA A 151 -10.49 0.43 9.57
CA ALA A 151 -9.29 1.17 9.92
C ALA A 151 -9.13 2.45 9.09
N ILE A 152 -9.48 2.40 7.80
CA ILE A 152 -9.50 3.55 6.90
C ILE A 152 -10.65 4.50 7.27
N ALA A 153 -11.86 3.97 7.50
CA ALA A 153 -13.04 4.75 7.87
C ALA A 153 -12.84 5.58 9.14
N LYS A 154 -12.15 5.04 10.13
CA LYS A 154 -11.84 5.73 11.39
C LYS A 154 -10.95 6.96 11.21
N ARG A 155 -10.17 7.01 10.12
CA ARG A 155 -9.09 7.98 9.91
C ARG A 155 -9.37 8.97 8.78
N GLY A 156 -10.43 8.78 8.00
CA GLY A 156 -10.80 9.70 6.93
C GLY A 156 -12.24 9.53 6.45
N ASN A 157 -12.70 10.51 5.65
CA ASN A 157 -14.01 10.50 4.99
C ASN A 157 -14.14 9.46 3.86
N PHE A 158 -13.09 8.69 3.57
CA PHE A 158 -13.05 7.70 2.49
C PHE A 158 -14.17 6.63 2.59
N SER A 159 -14.67 6.37 3.80
CA SER A 159 -15.68 5.33 4.01
C SER A 159 -17.10 5.70 3.61
N SER A 160 -17.44 6.98 3.39
CA SER A 160 -18.81 7.33 2.97
C SER A 160 -19.10 6.89 1.53
N ASP A 161 -18.09 6.91 0.67
CA ASP A 161 -18.22 6.58 -0.76
C ASP A 161 -17.94 5.08 -1.04
N VAL A 162 -17.23 4.40 -0.14
CA VAL A 162 -16.76 3.00 -0.32
C VAL A 162 -17.47 2.03 0.64
N SER A 163 -18.57 2.40 1.31
CA SER A 163 -19.29 1.47 2.21
C SER A 163 -20.77 1.27 1.83
N ASN A 164 -21.38 2.17 1.05
CA ASN A 164 -22.75 2.00 0.58
C ASN A 164 -22.81 1.09 -0.65
N HIS A 165 -23.31 -0.16 -0.46
CA HIS A 165 -23.44 -1.20 -1.50
C HIS A 165 -24.21 -0.79 -2.76
N THR A 166 -24.89 0.36 -2.71
CA THR A 166 -25.66 0.98 -3.78
C THR A 166 -24.95 2.15 -4.50
N GLU A 167 -23.76 2.58 -4.08
CA GLU A 167 -23.06 3.76 -4.64
C GLU A 167 -21.58 3.52 -5.04
N TYR A 168 -21.09 2.27 -4.98
CA TYR A 168 -19.71 1.86 -5.27
C TYR A 168 -19.14 2.17 -6.68
N GLY A 169 -19.82 2.96 -7.52
CA GLY A 169 -19.44 3.14 -8.92
C GLY A 169 -19.59 4.54 -9.49
N LYS A 170 -19.80 5.58 -8.68
CA LYS A 170 -20.14 6.91 -9.22
C LYS A 170 -18.93 7.79 -9.55
N ASN A 171 -17.80 7.60 -8.87
CA ASN A 171 -16.58 8.38 -9.10
C ASN A 171 -15.41 7.46 -9.47
N LEU A 172 -14.75 7.74 -10.58
CA LEU A 172 -13.48 7.10 -10.91
C LEU A 172 -12.40 7.68 -9.97
N PHE A 173 -11.73 6.82 -9.23
CA PHE A 173 -10.62 7.21 -8.36
C PHE A 173 -9.41 6.30 -8.57
N LYS A 174 -8.23 6.85 -8.30
CA LYS A 174 -6.96 6.15 -8.28
C LYS A 174 -6.46 6.14 -6.84
N LEU A 175 -6.24 4.95 -6.31
CA LEU A 175 -5.67 4.74 -4.99
C LEU A 175 -4.15 4.54 -5.13
N GLY A 176 -3.38 5.33 -4.40
CA GLY A 176 -1.94 5.19 -4.24
C GLY A 176 -1.60 4.86 -2.79
N LEU A 177 -0.63 3.97 -2.59
CA LEU A 177 -0.11 3.62 -1.27
C LEU A 177 1.41 3.81 -1.28
N SER A 178 1.92 4.51 -0.26
CA SER A 178 3.29 4.97 -0.17
C SER A 178 3.86 4.63 1.22
N PHE A 179 5.05 4.03 1.24
CA PHE A 179 5.84 3.80 2.44
C PHE A 179 7.34 3.78 2.11
N GLY A 180 8.16 4.15 3.09
CA GLY A 180 9.62 4.17 2.95
C GLY A 180 10.26 2.90 3.49
N LEU A 181 11.08 2.25 2.65
CA LEU A 181 11.97 1.15 3.03
C LEU A 181 13.41 1.55 2.77
N ARG A 182 14.32 1.06 3.62
CA ARG A 182 15.76 1.20 3.48
C ARG A 182 16.36 -0.17 3.20
N LEU A 183 17.14 -0.25 2.13
CA LEU A 183 17.92 -1.42 1.81
C LEU A 183 19.21 -1.44 2.61
N ALA A 184 19.55 -2.60 3.16
CA ALA A 184 20.83 -2.84 3.78
C ALA A 184 21.74 -3.62 2.83
N LEU A 185 22.80 -2.95 2.39
CA LEU A 185 23.91 -3.51 1.62
C LEU A 185 25.14 -3.65 2.50
#